data_AF-A0A7K2NZD5-F1
#
_entry.id   AF-A0A7K2NZD5-F1
#
_cell.length_a   1.000
_cell.length_b   1.000
_cell.length_c   1.000
_cell.angle_alpha   90.00
_cell.angle_beta   90.00
_cell.angle_gamma   90.00
#
_symmetry.space_group_name_H-M   'P 1'
#
loop_
_entity.id
_entity.type
_entity.pdbx_description
1 polymer ?
#
loop_
_entity_poly.entity_id
_entity_poly.type
_entity_poly.pdbx_seq_one_letter_code
_entity_poly.pdbx_strand_id
1 'polypeptide(L)'
;MWTATTCPTAGRCSTRRARGSVPMTRTSTTSRSENFAVRVLATPPPGGTEGAGEAWGCIRVGELEERFPMSLSYWNVARYEMSWRRCLELLVEGGPDTASCLVTSITAPANSNFVFCWPLYRSGSIVHVQNSIMFLDELEEEFAPDEPWRFVEQRSTVDEDGQEISEWRTTVQDVERFLQAEAR
;
A
#
# COMPACT_ATOMS: atom_id res chain seq x y z
N MET A 1 66.19 -37.63 -21.42
CA MET A 1 65.51 -36.32 -21.34
C MET A 1 65.33 -36.00 -19.85
N TRP A 2 66.23 -35.14 -19.35
CA TRP A 2 66.16 -34.23 -18.17
C TRP A 2 65.68 -34.73 -16.78
N THR A 3 66.69 -34.93 -15.94
CA THR A 3 66.94 -34.63 -14.51
C THR A 3 65.88 -34.01 -13.57
N ALA A 4 66.02 -34.42 -12.29
CA ALA A 4 65.46 -33.94 -11.03
C ALA A 4 65.64 -32.43 -10.71
N THR A 5 64.89 -31.91 -9.72
CA THR A 5 65.38 -31.01 -8.64
C THR A 5 64.31 -30.81 -7.54
N THR A 6 64.79 -30.81 -6.29
CA THR A 6 64.12 -30.53 -5.00
C THR A 6 64.17 -29.06 -4.57
N CYS A 7 63.20 -28.66 -3.71
CA CYS A 7 63.22 -27.59 -2.68
C CYS A 7 63.31 -26.09 -3.13
N PRO A 8 63.01 -25.06 -2.27
CA PRO A 8 62.83 -25.04 -0.81
C PRO A 8 61.66 -24.18 -0.23
N THR A 9 61.70 -24.06 1.10
CA THR A 9 60.85 -23.44 2.13
C THR A 9 60.79 -21.90 2.15
N ALA A 10 59.72 -21.41 2.80
CA ALA A 10 59.59 -20.21 3.64
C ALA A 10 59.46 -18.81 2.98
N GLY A 11 58.37 -18.13 3.36
CA GLY A 11 58.19 -16.69 3.20
C GLY A 11 57.04 -16.18 4.07
N ARG A 12 57.30 -15.99 5.38
CA ARG A 12 56.44 -15.14 6.22
C ARG A 12 56.58 -13.71 5.72
N CYS A 13 55.46 -13.07 5.39
CA CYS A 13 55.38 -11.62 5.29
C CYS A 13 54.35 -11.12 6.29
N SER A 14 54.84 -10.38 7.29
CA SER A 14 54.07 -9.69 8.30
C SER A 14 54.08 -8.20 7.99
N THR A 15 52.91 -7.57 7.78
CA THR A 15 52.74 -6.12 7.93
C THR A 15 51.27 -5.72 8.07
N ARG A 16 50.86 -5.52 9.32
CA ARG A 16 50.21 -4.30 9.86
C ARG A 16 49.39 -3.44 8.87
N ARG A 17 48.07 -3.30 9.11
CA ARG A 17 47.43 -2.11 9.70
C ARG A 17 45.90 -2.16 9.58
N ALA A 18 45.28 -1.66 10.65
CA ALA A 18 43.87 -1.41 10.85
C ALA A 18 43.17 -0.73 9.66
N ARG A 19 41.94 -1.15 9.37
CA ARG A 19 40.88 -0.27 8.90
C ARG A 19 39.65 -0.50 9.74
N GLY A 20 39.10 0.62 10.21
CA GLY A 20 37.99 0.68 11.14
C GLY A 20 36.79 -0.10 10.65
N SER A 21 36.14 -0.75 11.62
CA SER A 21 34.77 -1.19 11.52
C SER A 21 33.91 -0.01 11.06
N VAL A 22 33.36 -0.11 9.86
CA VAL A 22 32.23 0.69 9.43
C VAL A 22 31.06 0.31 10.35
N PRO A 23 30.41 1.24 11.06
CA PRO A 23 29.19 0.90 11.76
C PRO A 23 28.15 0.49 10.72
N MET A 24 27.70 -0.77 10.80
CA MET A 24 26.48 -1.22 10.15
C MET A 24 25.39 -0.20 10.45
N THR A 25 24.92 0.47 9.40
CA THR A 25 23.72 1.28 9.45
C THR A 25 22.62 0.39 10.02
N ARG A 26 22.12 0.78 11.20
CA ARG A 26 21.00 0.14 11.87
C ARG A 26 19.88 0.00 10.85
N THR A 27 19.65 -1.22 10.39
CA THR A 27 18.39 -1.57 9.76
C THR A 27 17.38 -1.52 10.88
N SER A 28 16.66 -0.40 10.97
CA SER A 28 15.49 -0.25 11.82
C SER A 28 14.58 -1.43 11.51
N THR A 29 14.52 -2.37 12.45
CA THR A 29 13.59 -3.49 12.41
C THR A 29 12.25 -2.91 12.82
N THR A 30 11.60 -2.19 11.91
CA THR A 30 10.17 -1.96 12.01
C THR A 30 9.53 -3.35 11.91
N SER A 31 8.63 -3.67 12.84
CA SER A 31 7.95 -4.96 12.86
C SER A 31 7.42 -5.24 11.45
N ARG A 32 7.85 -6.37 10.87
CA ARG A 32 7.61 -6.68 9.45
C ARG A 32 6.10 -6.69 9.13
N SER A 33 5.21 -6.81 10.12
CA SER A 33 3.76 -6.86 9.95
C SER A 33 3.02 -5.51 9.83
N GLU A 34 3.69 -4.37 9.90
CA GLU A 34 3.02 -3.06 10.05
C GLU A 34 3.05 -2.18 8.79
N ASN A 35 3.59 -2.67 7.67
CA ASN A 35 3.88 -1.85 6.49
C ASN A 35 2.63 -1.50 5.65
N PHE A 36 1.52 -2.22 5.84
CA PHE A 36 0.24 -1.93 5.20
C PHE A 36 -0.93 -2.23 6.16
N ALA A 37 -1.92 -1.34 6.22
CA ALA A 37 -3.20 -1.62 6.87
C ALA A 37 -4.29 -0.67 6.38
N VAL A 38 -5.54 -1.13 6.38
CA VAL A 38 -6.73 -0.28 6.28
C VAL A 38 -7.72 -0.72 7.36
N ARG A 39 -8.20 0.21 8.19
CA ARG A 39 -8.95 -0.12 9.41
C ARG A 39 -9.99 0.95 9.72
N VAL A 40 -11.07 0.55 10.39
CA VAL A 40 -11.98 1.50 11.05
C VAL A 40 -11.43 1.87 12.43
N LEU A 41 -11.51 3.15 12.79
CA LEU A 41 -11.11 3.67 14.09
C LEU A 41 -12.27 3.59 15.08
N ALA A 42 -11.98 3.15 16.31
CA ALA A 42 -12.97 3.04 17.37
C ALA A 42 -13.44 4.41 17.92
N THR A 43 -12.64 5.46 17.71
CA THR A 43 -12.95 6.83 18.14
C THR A 43 -12.51 7.82 17.06
N PRO A 44 -13.24 8.94 16.85
CA PRO A 44 -12.83 9.98 15.93
C PRO A 44 -11.47 10.57 16.34
N PRO A 45 -10.67 11.06 15.37
CA PRO A 45 -9.43 11.75 15.69
C PRO A 45 -9.70 13.07 16.44
N PRO A 46 -8.71 13.62 17.16
CA PRO A 46 -8.84 14.93 17.79
C PRO A 46 -9.28 15.99 16.77
N GLY A 47 -10.40 16.67 17.04
CA GLY A 47 -11.00 17.67 16.14
C GLY A 47 -11.95 17.09 15.08
N GLY A 48 -12.05 15.76 14.96
CA GLY A 48 -13.11 15.09 14.20
C GLY A 48 -14.43 15.12 14.95
N THR A 49 -15.52 15.37 14.25
CA THR A 49 -16.88 15.27 14.80
C THR A 49 -17.40 13.85 14.64
N GLU A 50 -17.96 13.27 15.70
CA GLU A 50 -18.83 12.10 15.60
C GLU A 50 -20.23 12.60 15.21
N GLY A 51 -20.45 12.73 13.91
CA GLY A 51 -21.78 12.97 13.36
C GLY A 51 -22.61 11.68 13.40
N ALA A 52 -23.93 11.82 13.59
CA ALA A 52 -24.83 10.69 13.36
C ALA A 52 -24.71 10.27 11.88
N GLY A 53 -24.12 9.10 11.62
CA GLY A 53 -23.90 8.59 10.26
C GLY A 53 -22.49 8.81 9.69
N GLU A 54 -21.50 9.13 10.51
CA GLU A 54 -20.09 9.14 10.10
C GLU A 54 -19.26 8.20 10.97
N ALA A 55 -18.27 7.55 10.36
CA ALA A 55 -17.20 6.84 11.03
C ALA A 55 -15.84 7.40 10.57
N TRP A 56 -14.77 6.95 11.21
CA TRP A 56 -13.41 7.30 10.80
C TRP A 56 -12.65 6.04 10.45
N GLY A 57 -11.90 6.09 9.36
CA GLY A 57 -10.97 5.05 8.98
C GLY A 57 -9.54 5.55 8.98
N CYS A 58 -8.61 4.62 8.83
CA CYS A 58 -7.20 4.90 8.72
C CYS A 58 -6.56 3.94 7.73
N ILE A 59 -5.74 4.50 6.84
CA ILE A 59 -4.87 3.75 5.95
C ILE A 59 -3.42 4.00 6.34
N ARG A 60 -2.63 2.93 6.34
CA ARG A 60 -1.20 2.94 6.58
C ARG A 60 -0.48 2.32 5.39
N VAL A 61 0.50 3.03 4.86
CA VAL A 61 1.35 2.56 3.75
C VAL A 61 2.79 3.00 4.03
N GLY A 62 3.63 2.08 4.50
CA GLY A 62 4.96 2.43 4.99
C GLY A 62 4.91 3.37 6.18
N GLU A 63 5.54 4.54 6.02
CA GLU A 63 5.57 5.59 7.04
C GLU A 63 4.30 6.46 7.02
N LEU A 64 3.49 6.40 5.96
CA LEU A 64 2.20 7.09 5.91
C LEU A 64 1.24 6.46 6.92
N GLU A 65 0.61 7.31 7.72
CA GLU A 65 -0.65 7.03 8.40
C GLU A 65 -1.60 8.18 8.08
N GLU A 66 -2.67 7.90 7.33
CA GLU A 66 -3.69 8.87 6.98
C GLU A 66 -5.04 8.45 7.54
N ARG A 67 -5.77 9.40 8.13
CA ARG A 67 -7.11 9.20 8.68
C ARG A 67 -8.11 9.87 7.77
N PHE A 68 -9.22 9.19 7.51
CA PHE A 68 -10.25 9.68 6.60
C PHE A 68 -11.64 9.53 7.21
N PRO A 69 -12.56 10.47 6.93
CA PRO A 69 -13.96 10.29 7.27
C PRO A 69 -14.59 9.24 6.35
N MET A 70 -15.54 8.48 6.91
CA MET A 70 -16.32 7.48 6.21
C MET A 70 -17.80 7.84 6.34
N SER A 71 -18.46 8.13 5.21
CA SER A 71 -19.91 8.28 5.18
C SER A 71 -20.59 6.94 5.45
N LEU A 72 -21.49 6.89 6.44
CA LEU A 72 -22.34 5.72 6.72
C LEU A 72 -23.75 5.82 6.12
N SER A 73 -23.98 6.80 5.25
CA SER A 73 -25.30 7.04 4.64
C SER A 73 -25.70 5.98 3.60
N TYR A 74 -24.72 5.31 2.99
CA TYR A 74 -24.94 4.27 1.97
C TYR A 74 -24.40 2.91 2.41
N TRP A 75 -23.13 2.86 2.84
CA TRP A 75 -22.51 1.67 3.40
C TRP A 75 -22.38 1.77 4.91
N ASN A 76 -22.68 0.67 5.62
CA ASN A 76 -22.24 0.54 7.00
C ASN A 76 -20.77 0.10 7.05
N VAL A 77 -20.18 0.14 8.26
CA VAL A 77 -18.79 -0.28 8.50
C VAL A 77 -18.48 -1.67 7.93
N ALA A 78 -19.35 -2.66 8.17
CA ALA A 78 -19.14 -4.01 7.69
C ALA A 78 -19.07 -4.11 6.15
N ARG A 79 -19.83 -3.27 5.42
CA ARG A 79 -19.76 -3.22 3.96
C ARG A 79 -18.45 -2.59 3.47
N TYR A 80 -17.93 -1.56 4.14
CA TYR A 80 -16.60 -1.03 3.84
C TYR A 80 -15.51 -2.09 4.04
N GLU A 81 -15.49 -2.76 5.20
CA GLU A 81 -14.48 -3.78 5.51
C GLU A 81 -14.55 -4.97 4.52
N MET A 82 -15.76 -5.39 4.16
CA MET A 82 -15.96 -6.44 3.16
C MET A 82 -15.48 -6.01 1.77
N SER A 83 -15.78 -4.77 1.36
CA SER A 83 -15.30 -4.20 0.09
C SER A 83 -13.76 -4.12 0.07
N TRP A 84 -13.15 -3.59 1.13
CA TRP A 84 -11.70 -3.51 1.25
C TRP A 84 -11.04 -4.88 1.19
N ARG A 85 -11.56 -5.85 1.93
CA ARG A 85 -11.05 -7.22 1.89
C ARG A 85 -11.08 -7.78 0.48
N ARG A 86 -12.23 -7.70 -0.21
CA ARG A 86 -12.38 -8.19 -1.59
C ARG A 86 -11.39 -7.52 -2.55
N CYS A 87 -11.23 -6.20 -2.44
CA CYS A 87 -10.30 -5.43 -3.26
C CYS A 87 -8.84 -5.85 -3.01
N LEU A 88 -8.46 -6.13 -1.77
CA LEU A 88 -7.10 -6.58 -1.43
C LEU A 88 -6.85 -8.03 -1.85
N GLU A 89 -7.85 -8.92 -1.70
CA GLU A 89 -7.79 -10.30 -2.20
C GLU A 89 -7.57 -10.31 -3.73
N LEU A 90 -8.35 -9.51 -4.48
CA LEU A 90 -8.16 -9.32 -5.93
C LEU A 90 -6.72 -8.90 -6.26
N LEU A 91 -6.14 -7.97 -5.48
CA LEU A 91 -4.80 -7.46 -5.71
C LEU A 91 -3.71 -8.53 -5.46
N VAL A 92 -3.89 -9.37 -4.45
CA VAL A 92 -2.95 -10.44 -4.08
C VAL A 92 -3.03 -11.62 -5.05
N GLU A 93 -4.25 -12.06 -5.37
CA GLU A 93 -4.52 -13.22 -6.24
C GLU A 93 -4.34 -12.88 -7.72
N GLY A 94 -4.46 -11.61 -8.08
CA GLY A 94 -4.34 -11.10 -9.44
C GLY A 94 -2.95 -11.24 -10.07
N GLY A 95 -2.87 -10.83 -11.33
CA GLY A 95 -1.63 -10.77 -12.10
C GLY A 95 -0.71 -9.62 -11.68
N PRO A 96 0.50 -9.54 -12.26
CA PRO A 96 1.49 -8.53 -11.90
C PRO A 96 1.08 -7.09 -12.19
N ASP A 97 0.03 -6.88 -12.99
CA ASP A 97 -0.48 -5.56 -13.42
C ASP A 97 -1.92 -5.31 -12.94
N THR A 98 -2.38 -6.03 -11.92
CA THR A 98 -3.73 -5.85 -11.36
C THR A 98 -3.89 -4.50 -10.69
N ALA A 99 -4.97 -3.80 -11.02
CA ALA A 99 -5.45 -2.62 -10.30
C ALA A 99 -6.58 -3.01 -9.34
N SER A 100 -6.66 -2.30 -8.21
CA SER A 100 -7.70 -2.42 -7.20
C SER A 100 -8.04 -1.05 -6.62
N CYS A 101 -9.08 -0.94 -5.79
CA CYS A 101 -9.54 0.33 -5.26
C CYS A 101 -10.20 0.20 -3.89
N LEU A 102 -9.70 0.92 -2.87
CA LEU A 102 -10.33 0.99 -1.56
C LEU A 102 -11.21 2.23 -1.47
N VAL A 103 -12.52 2.06 -1.56
CA VAL A 103 -13.48 3.14 -1.35
C VAL A 103 -13.52 3.51 0.12
N THR A 104 -13.23 4.76 0.46
CA THR A 104 -13.15 5.23 1.85
C THR A 104 -14.33 6.08 2.27
N SER A 105 -15.05 6.70 1.32
CA SER A 105 -16.31 7.37 1.59
C SER A 105 -17.20 7.38 0.37
N ILE A 106 -18.43 6.88 0.54
CA ILE A 106 -19.45 6.80 -0.50
C ILE A 106 -20.82 7.17 0.07
N THR A 107 -21.62 7.87 -0.74
CA THR A 107 -23.06 8.06 -0.55
C THR A 107 -23.79 7.32 -1.68
N ALA A 108 -25.12 7.34 -1.72
CA ALA A 108 -25.86 6.64 -2.78
C ALA A 108 -25.37 7.10 -4.18
N PRO A 109 -24.80 6.21 -5.03
CA PRO A 109 -24.18 6.62 -6.31
C PRO A 109 -25.12 7.41 -7.22
N ALA A 110 -26.40 7.04 -7.26
CA ALA A 110 -27.43 7.74 -8.03
C ALA A 110 -27.63 9.22 -7.62
N ASN A 111 -27.16 9.62 -6.44
CA ASN A 111 -27.29 10.96 -5.88
C ASN A 111 -25.93 11.59 -5.49
N SER A 112 -24.81 10.96 -5.88
CA SER A 112 -23.46 11.42 -5.54
C SER A 112 -22.74 11.92 -6.78
N ASN A 113 -21.90 12.95 -6.61
CA ASN A 113 -21.05 13.44 -7.68
C ASN A 113 -19.68 12.73 -7.68
N PHE A 114 -19.22 12.25 -6.52
CA PHE A 114 -17.90 11.65 -6.40
C PHE A 114 -17.82 10.60 -5.29
N VAL A 115 -16.73 9.83 -5.32
CA VAL A 115 -16.35 8.85 -4.30
C VAL A 115 -14.91 9.10 -3.90
N PHE A 116 -14.64 9.11 -2.59
CA PHE A 116 -13.27 9.13 -2.09
C PHE A 116 -12.72 7.70 -2.08
N CYS A 117 -11.54 7.52 -2.63
CA CYS A 117 -10.95 6.20 -2.72
C CYS A 117 -9.42 6.22 -2.77
N TRP A 118 -8.86 5.02 -2.63
CA TRP A 118 -7.43 4.78 -2.76
C TRP A 118 -7.20 3.71 -3.82
N PRO A 119 -6.86 4.09 -5.05
CA PRO A 119 -6.42 3.15 -6.06
C PRO A 119 -5.11 2.45 -5.66
N LEU A 120 -5.03 1.16 -5.95
CA LEU A 120 -3.86 0.32 -5.72
C LEU A 120 -3.45 -0.30 -7.05
N TYR A 121 -2.21 -0.07 -7.46
CA TYR A 121 -1.68 -0.56 -8.72
C TYR A 121 -0.54 -1.52 -8.45
N ARG A 122 -0.71 -2.78 -8.80
CA ARG A 122 0.36 -3.77 -8.72
C ARG A 122 1.34 -3.57 -9.88
N SER A 123 2.62 -3.66 -9.57
CA SER A 123 3.71 -3.80 -10.53
C SER A 123 4.64 -4.90 -10.04
N GLY A 124 4.38 -6.13 -10.50
CA GLY A 124 5.07 -7.34 -10.03
C GLY A 124 4.79 -7.61 -8.55
N SER A 125 5.75 -7.29 -7.67
CA SER A 125 5.65 -7.47 -6.22
C SER A 125 5.41 -6.17 -5.45
N ILE A 126 5.49 -5.02 -6.14
CA ILE A 126 5.26 -3.70 -5.57
C ILE A 126 3.80 -3.32 -5.78
N VAL A 127 3.23 -2.64 -4.79
CA VAL A 127 1.91 -2.02 -4.88
C VAL A 127 2.10 -0.52 -4.71
N HIS A 128 1.68 0.23 -5.72
CA HIS A 128 1.60 1.69 -5.69
C HIS A 128 0.23 2.08 -5.19
N VAL A 129 0.16 2.99 -4.23
CA VAL A 129 -1.08 3.41 -3.57
C VAL A 129 -1.20 4.92 -3.73
N GLN A 130 -2.33 5.39 -4.24
CA GLN A 130 -2.60 6.81 -4.47
C GLN A 130 -3.87 7.23 -3.74
N ASN A 131 -3.96 8.50 -3.35
CA ASN A 131 -5.19 9.10 -2.85
C ASN A 131 -5.93 9.73 -4.04
N SER A 132 -7.22 9.43 -4.21
CA SER A 132 -7.98 9.87 -5.38
C SER A 132 -9.43 10.19 -5.06
N ILE A 133 -9.99 11.11 -5.85
CA ILE A 133 -11.42 11.40 -5.92
C ILE A 133 -11.89 10.90 -7.28
N MET A 134 -12.85 9.99 -7.28
CA MET A 134 -13.47 9.46 -8.49
C MET A 134 -14.75 10.25 -8.76
N PHE A 135 -14.78 11.03 -9.85
CA PHE A 135 -15.97 11.77 -10.28
C PHE A 135 -16.92 10.84 -11.05
N LEU A 136 -18.15 10.71 -10.57
CA LEU A 136 -19.10 9.71 -11.08
C LEU A 136 -19.76 10.14 -12.40
N ASP A 137 -19.81 11.45 -12.65
CA ASP A 137 -20.33 12.04 -13.89
C ASP A 137 -19.34 11.99 -15.06
N GLU A 138 -18.07 11.68 -14.78
CA GLU A 138 -17.02 11.48 -15.79
C GLU A 138 -16.88 10.01 -16.21
N LEU A 139 -17.62 9.09 -15.58
CA LEU A 139 -17.58 7.67 -15.92
C LEU A 139 -18.40 7.36 -17.17
N GLU A 140 -17.88 6.48 -18.03
CA GLU A 140 -18.57 6.02 -19.24
C GLU A 140 -19.79 5.12 -18.94
N GLU A 141 -19.82 4.49 -17.76
CA GLU A 141 -20.88 3.60 -17.31
C GLU A 141 -21.27 3.87 -15.84
N GLU A 142 -22.45 3.40 -15.42
CA GLU A 142 -22.93 3.57 -14.05
C GLU A 142 -21.97 2.93 -13.04
N PHE A 143 -21.57 3.70 -12.02
CA PHE A 143 -20.64 3.22 -11.00
C PHE A 143 -21.18 1.99 -10.28
N ALA A 144 -20.38 0.92 -10.25
CA ALA A 144 -20.69 -0.32 -9.55
C ALA A 144 -19.88 -0.42 -8.24
N PRO A 145 -20.46 -0.12 -7.07
CA PRO A 145 -19.72 -0.06 -5.80
C PRO A 145 -19.09 -1.39 -5.36
N ASP A 146 -19.59 -2.52 -5.86
CA ASP A 146 -19.06 -3.84 -5.55
C ASP A 146 -17.80 -4.18 -6.39
N GLU A 147 -17.50 -3.39 -7.44
CA GLU A 147 -16.35 -3.55 -8.34
C GLU A 147 -15.66 -2.20 -8.64
N PRO A 148 -15.25 -1.43 -7.62
CA PRO A 148 -14.75 -0.06 -7.80
C PRO A 148 -13.46 0.03 -8.65
N TRP A 149 -12.70 -1.07 -8.71
CA TRP A 149 -11.48 -1.17 -9.52
C TRP A 149 -11.73 -1.16 -11.03
N ARG A 150 -12.96 -1.32 -11.50
CA ARG A 150 -13.29 -1.19 -12.93
C ARG A 150 -13.23 0.25 -13.42
N PHE A 151 -13.35 1.19 -12.49
CA PHE A 151 -13.47 2.62 -12.77
C PHE A 151 -12.18 3.38 -12.44
N VAL A 152 -11.13 2.70 -11.96
CA VAL A 152 -9.84 3.35 -11.78
C VAL A 152 -9.10 3.40 -13.11
N GLU A 153 -8.55 4.56 -13.42
CA GLU A 153 -7.74 4.75 -14.62
C GLU A 153 -6.40 4.00 -14.51
N GLN A 154 -5.67 3.94 -15.63
CA GLN A 154 -4.31 3.45 -15.57
C GLN A 154 -3.45 4.37 -14.70
N ARG A 155 -2.53 3.77 -13.93
CA ARG A 155 -1.63 4.51 -13.06
C ARG A 155 -0.84 5.57 -13.83
N SER A 156 -1.08 6.83 -13.50
CA SER A 156 -0.19 7.95 -13.81
C SER A 156 0.62 8.35 -12.56
N THR A 157 1.76 9.00 -12.77
CA THR A 157 2.54 9.65 -11.69
C THR A 157 2.40 11.17 -11.71
N VAL A 158 1.74 11.71 -12.73
CA VAL A 158 1.47 13.14 -12.88
C VAL A 158 0.00 13.35 -13.24
N ASP A 159 -0.61 14.43 -12.76
CA ASP A 159 -1.96 14.82 -13.15
C ASP A 159 -1.99 15.57 -14.50
N GLU A 160 -3.18 16.01 -14.91
CA GLU A 160 -3.40 16.70 -16.18
C GLU A 160 -2.64 18.04 -16.30
N ASP A 161 -2.35 18.66 -15.15
CA ASP A 161 -1.56 19.90 -15.04
C ASP A 161 -0.04 19.62 -14.95
N GLY A 162 0.36 18.35 -15.00
CA GLY A 162 1.75 17.90 -14.91
C GLY A 162 2.33 17.97 -13.50
N GLN A 163 1.50 18.07 -12.45
CA GLN A 163 1.95 18.00 -11.06
C GLN A 163 2.11 16.55 -10.61
N GLU A 164 3.05 16.28 -9.71
CA GLU A 164 3.26 14.93 -9.17
C GLU A 164 2.08 14.48 -8.32
N ILE A 165 1.57 13.28 -8.61
CA ILE A 165 0.52 12.64 -7.82
C ILE A 165 1.14 12.08 -6.54
N SER A 166 0.48 12.33 -5.40
CA SER A 166 0.87 11.73 -4.12
C SER A 166 0.74 10.21 -4.20
N GLU A 167 1.88 9.53 -4.08
CA GLU A 167 1.97 8.08 -4.19
C GLU A 167 2.85 7.49 -3.10
N TRP A 168 2.37 6.40 -2.52
CA TRP A 168 3.10 5.58 -1.56
C TRP A 168 3.26 4.16 -2.09
N ARG A 169 4.19 3.41 -1.48
CA ARG A 169 4.53 2.06 -1.92
C ARG A 169 4.50 1.08 -0.78
N THR A 170 3.95 -0.09 -1.06
CA THR A 170 4.04 -1.28 -0.21
C THR A 170 4.32 -2.50 -1.08
N THR A 171 4.28 -3.70 -0.51
CA THR A 171 4.46 -4.95 -1.24
C THR A 171 3.20 -5.79 -1.21
N VAL A 172 3.02 -6.62 -2.24
CA VAL A 172 1.96 -7.64 -2.26
C VAL A 172 2.04 -8.54 -1.02
N GLN A 173 3.26 -8.85 -0.57
CA GLN A 173 3.49 -9.65 0.62
C GLN A 173 2.99 -8.98 1.92
N ASP A 174 3.13 -7.65 2.03
CA ASP A 174 2.62 -6.91 3.20
C ASP A 174 1.09 -6.84 3.18
N VAL A 175 0.48 -6.68 2.00
CA VAL A 175 -0.99 -6.77 1.84
C VAL A 175 -1.50 -8.16 2.20
N GLU A 176 -0.85 -9.22 1.69
CA GLU A 176 -1.21 -10.61 2.01
C GLU A 176 -1.11 -10.89 3.52
N ARG A 177 -0.03 -10.41 4.16
CA ARG A 177 0.15 -10.56 5.61
C ARG A 177 -0.94 -9.83 6.40
N PHE A 178 -1.37 -8.66 5.95
CA PHE A 178 -2.49 -7.93 6.53
C PHE A 178 -3.78 -8.77 6.44
N LEU A 179 -4.12 -9.30 5.25
CA LEU A 179 -5.32 -10.14 5.08
C LEU A 179 -5.31 -11.38 5.98
N GLN A 180 -4.15 -12.04 6.11
CA GLN A 180 -3.99 -13.21 6.98
C GLN A 180 -4.13 -12.89 8.47
N ALA A 181 -3.82 -11.66 8.88
CA ALA A 181 -3.97 -11.21 10.27
C ALA A 181 -5.43 -10.92 10.62
N GLU A 182 -6.19 -10.32 9.70
CA GLU A 182 -7.62 -9.99 9.88
C GLU A 182 -8.56 -11.21 9.79
N ALA A 183 -8.06 -12.35 9.30
CA ALA A 183 -8.83 -13.60 9.20
C ALA A 183 -8.83 -14.44 10.50
N ARG A 184 -8.11 -14.00 11.54
CA ARG A 184 -7.95 -14.72 12.82
C ARG A 184 -8.87 -14.15 13.89
#